data_AF-A0AAJ5F213-F1
#
_entry.id   AF-A0AAJ5F213-F1
#
_cell.length_a   1.000
_cell.length_b   1.000
_cell.length_c   1.000
_cell.angle_alpha   90.00
_cell.angle_beta   90.00
_cell.angle_gamma   90.00
#
_symmetry.space_group_name_H-M   'P 1'
#
loop_
_entity.id
_entity.type
_entity.pdbx_description
1 polymer ?
#
loop_
_entity_poly.entity_id
_entity_poly.type
_entity_poly.pdbx_seq_one_letter_code
_entity_poly.pdbx_strand_id
1 'polypeptide(L)'
;MTARLNLQDALTAFRAAFTYDHPEGVTVTPRMEGGILRVEVRTQDVNTLRGFDVVAEPLESEERDALQLGEDIARVVEQELMYGQLPAAGEDGAFRRIVV
;
A
#
# COMPACT_ATOMS: atom_id res chain seq x y z
N MET A 1 15.32 -20.92 -13.62
CA MET A 1 14.44 -20.73 -12.44
C MET A 1 14.20 -19.24 -12.33
N THR A 2 13.06 -18.76 -12.81
CA THR A 2 12.63 -17.37 -12.58
C THR A 2 12.48 -17.20 -11.07
N ALA A 3 13.26 -16.30 -10.48
CA ALA A 3 13.13 -15.99 -9.07
C ALA A 3 11.71 -15.47 -8.85
N ARG A 4 10.87 -16.30 -8.21
CA ARG A 4 9.54 -15.84 -7.79
C ARG A 4 9.80 -14.64 -6.89
N LEU A 5 9.31 -13.47 -7.29
CA LEU A 5 9.39 -12.25 -6.50
C LEU A 5 9.01 -12.59 -5.04
N ASN A 6 9.94 -12.35 -4.12
CA ASN A 6 9.71 -12.67 -2.71
C ASN A 6 8.97 -11.52 -2.06
N LEU A 7 7.64 -11.61 -2.02
CA LEU A 7 6.76 -10.57 -1.44
C LEU A 7 7.04 -10.31 0.04
N GLN A 8 7.64 -11.26 0.75
CA GLN A 8 8.06 -11.06 2.14
C GLN A 8 9.24 -10.09 2.23
N ASP A 9 10.15 -10.15 1.27
CA ASP A 9 11.25 -9.20 1.14
C ASP A 9 10.72 -7.82 0.76
N ALA A 10 9.73 -7.75 -0.15
CA ALA A 10 9.05 -6.51 -0.50
C ALA A 10 8.29 -5.89 0.68
N LEU A 11 7.64 -6.69 1.52
CA LEU A 11 7.02 -6.22 2.76
C LEU A 11 8.06 -5.66 3.73
N THR A 12 9.21 -6.31 3.84
CA THR A 12 10.32 -5.86 4.70
C THR A 12 10.88 -4.54 4.18
N ALA A 13 11.12 -4.45 2.87
CA ALA A 13 11.55 -3.24 2.18
C ALA A 13 10.55 -2.10 2.37
N PHE A 14 9.25 -2.35 2.21
CA PHE A 14 8.20 -1.36 2.49
C PHE A 14 8.31 -0.84 3.93
N ARG A 15 8.39 -1.73 4.92
CA ARG A 15 8.46 -1.32 6.34
C ARG A 15 9.73 -0.54 6.67
N ALA A 16 10.83 -0.81 5.96
CA ALA A 16 12.09 -0.08 6.11
C ALA A 16 12.05 1.29 5.40
N ALA A 17 11.43 1.37 4.23
CA ALA A 17 11.33 2.58 3.43
C ALA A 17 10.24 3.55 3.94
N PHE A 18 9.13 3.00 4.43
CA PHE A 18 7.99 3.77 4.93
C PHE A 18 8.32 4.36 6.32
N THR A 19 8.92 5.54 6.32
CA THR A 19 9.29 6.31 7.51
C THR A 19 8.40 7.53 7.73
N TYR A 20 7.36 7.69 6.92
CA TYR A 20 6.47 8.83 6.97
C TYR A 20 5.65 8.85 8.27
N ASP A 21 5.87 9.89 9.07
CA ASP A 21 5.07 10.19 10.26
C ASP A 21 3.74 10.80 9.81
N HIS A 22 2.71 9.95 9.72
CA HIS A 22 1.38 10.37 9.31
C HIS A 22 0.63 11.04 10.48
N PRO A 23 -0.27 11.99 10.21
CA PRO A 23 -1.02 12.67 11.26
C PRO A 23 -1.81 11.69 12.13
N GLU A 24 -2.04 12.10 13.39
CA GLU A 24 -2.78 11.34 14.39
C GLU A 24 -4.15 10.91 13.82
N GLY A 25 -4.45 9.60 13.91
CA GLY A 25 -5.69 9.02 13.37
C GLY A 25 -5.57 8.32 12.01
N VAL A 26 -4.43 8.39 11.33
CA VAL A 26 -4.14 7.55 10.15
C VAL A 26 -3.53 6.22 10.62
N THR A 27 -3.98 5.12 10.03
CA THR A 27 -3.46 3.76 10.25
C THR A 27 -3.02 3.18 8.91
N VAL A 28 -1.76 2.76 8.82
CA VAL A 28 -1.19 2.10 7.65
C VAL A 28 -0.90 0.64 7.98
N THR A 29 -1.58 -0.29 7.31
CA THR A 29 -1.48 -1.73 7.57
C THR A 29 -1.00 -2.46 6.32
N PRO A 30 0.30 -2.76 6.21
CA PRO A 30 0.82 -3.59 5.13
C PRO A 30 0.60 -5.08 5.43
N ARG A 31 0.03 -5.83 4.49
CA ARG A 31 -0.21 -7.28 4.55
C ARG A 31 -0.03 -7.96 3.21
N MET A 32 0.34 -9.24 3.25
CA MET A 32 0.34 -10.09 2.06
C MET A 32 -0.97 -10.88 2.03
N GLU A 33 -1.68 -10.86 0.91
CA GLU A 33 -2.95 -11.56 0.72
C GLU A 33 -2.97 -12.16 -0.67
N GLY A 34 -3.33 -13.44 -0.86
CA GLY A 34 -3.53 -14.01 -2.21
C GLY A 34 -2.34 -13.95 -3.18
N GLY A 35 -1.10 -13.80 -2.70
CA GLY A 35 0.07 -13.63 -3.57
C GLY A 35 0.28 -12.21 -4.09
N ILE A 36 -0.35 -11.22 -3.45
CA ILE A 36 -0.11 -9.79 -3.67
C ILE A 36 0.32 -9.12 -2.37
N LEU A 37 1.07 -8.02 -2.48
CA LEU A 37 1.38 -7.16 -1.34
C LEU A 37 0.36 -6.01 -1.32
N ARG A 38 -0.40 -5.91 -0.24
CA ARG A 38 -1.45 -4.90 -0.05
C ARG A 38 -1.10 -4.01 1.14
N VAL A 39 -1.23 -2.70 0.97
CA VAL A 39 -1.09 -1.71 2.04
C VAL A 39 -2.39 -0.96 2.19
N GLU A 40 -3.00 -1.10 3.35
CA GLU A 40 -4.26 -0.44 3.66
C GLU A 40 -4.00 0.84 4.43
N VAL A 41 -4.47 1.95 3.90
CA VAL A 41 -4.42 3.24 4.57
C VAL A 41 -5.83 3.59 4.98
N ARG A 42 -6.05 3.81 6.28
CA ARG A 42 -7.35 4.15 6.86
C ARG A 42 -7.22 5.35 7.77
N THR A 43 -8.23 6.21 7.76
CA THR A 43 -8.42 7.26 8.75
C THR A 43 -9.88 7.28 9.18
N GLN A 44 -10.11 7.60 10.46
CA GLN A 44 -11.44 7.81 10.98
C GLN A 44 -11.70 9.31 11.11
N ASP A 45 -12.59 9.82 10.26
CA ASP A 45 -12.94 11.24 10.23
C ASP A 45 -14.36 11.43 10.77
N VAL A 46 -14.50 11.88 12.02
CA VAL A 46 -15.73 12.19 12.80
C VAL A 46 -16.83 11.10 12.80
N ASN A 47 -17.34 10.66 11.65
CA ASN A 47 -18.29 9.55 11.45
C ASN A 47 -18.07 8.76 10.13
N THR A 48 -17.03 9.03 9.35
CA THR A 48 -16.79 8.40 8.05
C THR A 48 -15.41 7.76 8.01
N LEU A 49 -15.35 6.50 7.58
CA LEU A 49 -14.08 5.85 7.24
C LEU A 49 -13.60 6.33 5.89
N ARG A 50 -12.39 6.86 5.87
CA ARG A 50 -11.71 7.31 4.64
C ARG A 50 -10.42 6.54 4.48
N GLY A 51 -10.00 6.33 3.25
CA GLY A 51 -8.80 5.53 3.00
C GLY A 51 -8.67 5.04 1.57
N PHE A 52 -7.55 4.38 1.32
CA PHE A 52 -7.25 3.72 0.06
C PHE A 52 -6.41 2.47 0.31
N ASP A 53 -6.35 1.61 -0.69
CA ASP A 53 -5.54 0.40 -0.72
C ASP A 53 -4.51 0.52 -1.82
N VAL A 54 -3.23 0.36 -1.48
CA VAL A 54 -2.17 0.18 -2.48
C VAL A 54 -1.90 -1.30 -2.62
N VAL A 55 -1.96 -1.80 -3.85
CA VAL A 55 -1.76 -3.22 -4.16
C VAL A 55 -0.65 -3.33 -5.18
N ALA A 56 0.33 -4.17 -4.88
CA ALA A 56 1.31 -4.59 -5.84
C ALA A 56 0.98 -5.99 -6.36
N GLU A 57 0.71 -6.06 -7.65
CA GLU A 57 0.44 -7.30 -8.37
C GLU A 57 1.69 -7.67 -9.18
N PRO A 58 2.50 -8.64 -8.73
CA PRO A 58 3.68 -9.04 -9.48
C PRO A 58 3.26 -9.64 -10.82
N LEU A 59 3.55 -8.96 -11.92
CA LEU A 59 3.34 -9.53 -13.25
C LEU A 59 4.34 -10.68 -13.47
N GLU A 60 3.89 -11.79 -14.04
CA GLU A 60 4.71 -13.00 -14.24
C GLU A 60 5.93 -12.75 -15.15
N SER A 61 5.92 -11.66 -15.92
CA SER A 61 7.01 -11.22 -16.81
C SER A 61 7.86 -10.10 -16.22
N GLU A 62 7.57 -9.62 -15.00
CA GLU A 62 8.31 -8.54 -14.37
C GLU A 62 9.51 -9.08 -13.59
N GLU A 63 10.73 -8.77 -14.06
CA GLU A 63 11.97 -8.91 -13.29
C GLU A 63 12.10 -7.77 -12.26
N ARG A 64 11.00 -7.41 -11.58
CA ARG A 64 11.08 -6.41 -10.52
C ARG A 64 11.76 -7.03 -9.32
N ASP A 65 12.65 -6.25 -8.72
CA ASP A 65 13.26 -6.61 -7.45
C ASP A 65 12.26 -6.37 -6.32
N ALA A 66 12.21 -7.30 -5.36
CA ALA A 66 11.30 -7.19 -4.22
C ALA A 66 11.59 -5.94 -3.39
N LEU A 67 12.87 -5.54 -3.27
CA LEU A 67 13.27 -4.30 -2.62
C LEU A 67 12.62 -3.10 -3.31
N GLN A 68 12.78 -3.03 -4.62
CA GLN A 68 12.29 -1.91 -5.42
C GLN A 68 10.76 -1.82 -5.38
N LEU A 69 10.06 -2.96 -5.36
CA LEU A 69 8.61 -2.97 -5.19
C LEU A 69 8.17 -2.40 -3.84
N GLY A 70 8.83 -2.80 -2.75
CA GLY A 70 8.53 -2.27 -1.42
C GLY A 70 8.75 -0.76 -1.31
N GLU A 71 9.85 -0.26 -1.90
CA GLU A 71 10.16 1.17 -1.97
C GLU A 71 9.14 1.95 -2.82
N ASP A 72 8.69 1.39 -3.94
CA ASP A 72 7.73 2.03 -4.83
C ASP A 72 6.36 2.16 -4.16
N ILE A 73 5.89 1.11 -3.49
CA ILE A 73 4.66 1.16 -2.68
C ILE A 73 4.79 2.21 -1.57
N ALA A 74 5.91 2.24 -0.85
CA ALA A 74 6.11 3.23 0.22
C ALA A 74 6.03 4.66 -0.32
N ARG A 75 6.65 4.92 -1.47
CA ARG A 75 6.59 6.22 -2.14
C ARG A 75 5.17 6.58 -2.57
N VAL A 76 4.42 5.65 -3.16
CA VAL A 76 3.03 5.89 -3.57
C VAL A 76 2.15 6.19 -2.36
N VAL A 77 2.28 5.41 -1.28
CA VAL A 77 1.53 5.65 -0.03
C VAL A 77 1.86 7.03 0.54
N GLU A 78 3.14 7.39 0.60
CA GLU A 78 3.59 8.69 1.08
C GLU A 78 3.04 9.83 0.20
N GLN A 79 3.14 9.72 -1.12
CA GLN A 79 2.62 10.73 -2.05
C GLN A 79 1.10 10.90 -1.90
N GLU A 80 0.34 9.81 -1.83
CA GLU A 80 -1.11 9.89 -1.64
C GLU A 80 -1.49 10.47 -0.28
N LEU A 81 -0.69 10.22 0.77
CA LEU A 81 -0.89 10.85 2.09
C LEU A 81 -0.52 12.34 2.11
N MET A 82 0.55 12.73 1.40
CA MET A 82 1.02 14.11 1.34
C MET A 82 0.13 15.01 0.47
N TYR A 83 -0.32 14.50 -0.69
CA TYR A 83 -1.04 15.29 -1.69
C TYR A 83 -2.54 15.03 -1.71
N GLY A 84 -2.99 13.89 -1.16
CA GLY A 84 -4.37 13.43 -1.29
C GLY A 84 -5.22 13.69 -0.05
N GLN A 85 -6.44 14.20 -0.27
CA GLN A 85 -7.51 13.94 0.69
C GLN A 85 -7.88 12.47 0.61
N LEU A 86 -7.88 11.78 1.75
CA LEU A 86 -8.28 10.38 1.82
C LEU A 86 -9.74 10.25 1.35
N PRO A 87 -10.02 9.49 0.27
CA PRO A 87 -11.36 9.35 -0.25
C PRO A 87 -12.22 8.60 0.77
N ALA A 88 -13.51 8.96 0.86
CA ALA A 88 -14.47 8.18 1.63
C ALA A 88 -14.65 6.79 0.99
N ALA A 89 -14.99 5.79 1.80
CA ALA A 89 -15.46 4.52 1.26
C ALA A 89 -16.65 4.78 0.32
N GLY A 90 -16.70 4.04 -0.80
CA GLY A 90 -17.84 4.06 -1.71
C GLY A 90 -19.11 3.52 -1.05
N GLU A 91 -20.24 3.61 -1.76
CA GLU A 91 -21.55 3.17 -1.24
C GLU A 91 -21.60 1.67 -0.87
N ASP A 92 -20.72 0.86 -1.47
CA ASP A 92 -20.52 -0.57 -1.16
C ASP A 92 -19.56 -0.81 0.03
N GLY A 93 -18.99 0.24 0.61
CA GLY A 93 -17.93 0.15 1.63
C GLY A 93 -16.53 -0.08 1.05
N ALA A 94 -16.39 -0.08 -0.28
CA ALA A 94 -15.11 -0.26 -0.96
C ALA A 94 -14.24 1.00 -0.90
N PHE A 95 -12.96 0.84 -0.56
CA PHE A 95 -11.97 1.91 -0.62
C PHE A 95 -11.32 1.99 -1.99
N ARG A 96 -10.79 3.17 -2.35
CA ARG A 96 -10.06 3.37 -3.60
C ARG A 96 -8.86 2.42 -3.65
N ARG A 97 -8.70 1.66 -4.72
CA ARG A 97 -7.53 0.80 -4.95
C ARG A 97 -6.56 1.44 -5.94
N ILE A 98 -5.28 1.41 -5.61
CA ILE A 98 -4.15 1.88 -6.41
C ILE A 98 -3.29 0.66 -6.69
N VAL A 99 -3.05 0.35 -7.97
CA VAL A 99 -2.24 -0.79 -8.39
C VAL A 99 -0.87 -0.27 -8.84
N VAL A 100 0.19 -0.94 -8.39
CA VAL A 100 1.60 -0.55 -8.55
C VAL A 100 2.41 -1.71 -9.13
#